data_AF-A0A3S1IYS5-F1
#
_entry.id   AF-A0A3S1IYS5-F1
#
_cell.length_a   1.000
_cell.length_b   1.000
_cell.length_c   1.000
_cell.angle_alpha   90.00
_cell.angle_beta   90.00
_cell.angle_gamma   90.00
#
_symmetry.space_group_name_H-M   'P 1'
#
loop_
_entity.id
_entity.type
_entity.pdbx_description
1 polymer ?
#
loop_
_entity_poly.entity_id
_entity_poly.type
_entity_poly.pdbx_seq_one_letter_code
_entity_poly.pdbx_strand_id
1 'polypeptide(L)'
;MGVGLGLALYFIQGAPSTNPMVILNAYAQVFAVSVAEVLVCWALLGGVLTGAFGSSRWASVTGAALVASLLFGIYHFAHSPPFNSIGMVVLLTAIGLLTSAFFFTSRDIYATIAFHNFLGVYGVVQALAATDKLGGFTVPQIPLLATAVASLVVLIGSDVLIVRRPQLQQAGTVR
;
A
#
# COMPACT_ATOMS: atom_id res chain seq x y z
N MET A 1 0.84 2.20 14.28
CA MET A 1 2.10 2.77 13.75
C MET A 1 1.99 3.22 12.30
N GLY A 2 1.44 2.42 11.38
CA GLY A 2 1.38 2.73 9.94
C GLY A 2 0.75 4.09 9.58
N VAL A 3 -0.45 4.38 10.08
CA VAL A 3 -1.13 5.68 9.88
C VAL A 3 -0.25 6.85 10.35
N GLY A 4 0.25 6.79 11.58
CA GLY A 4 1.04 7.87 12.17
C GLY A 4 2.33 8.14 11.40
N LEU A 5 3.07 7.09 11.00
CA LEU A 5 4.31 7.23 10.23
C LEU A 5 4.03 7.71 8.80
N GLY A 6 3.02 7.16 8.13
CA GLY A 6 2.64 7.58 6.78
C GLY A 6 2.20 9.04 6.74
N LEU A 7 1.34 9.44 7.68
CA LEU A 7 0.89 10.83 7.80
C LEU A 7 2.06 11.77 8.17
N ALA A 8 2.96 11.36 9.07
CA ALA A 8 4.14 12.16 9.39
C ALA A 8 5.03 12.36 8.15
N LEU A 9 5.30 11.30 7.38
CA LEU A 9 6.05 11.41 6.13
C LEU A 9 5.35 12.31 5.11
N TYR A 10 4.03 12.26 5.00
CA TYR A 10 3.27 13.15 4.12
C TYR A 10 3.58 14.64 4.43
N PHE A 11 3.61 15.01 5.71
CA PHE A 11 3.95 16.38 6.11
C PHE A 11 5.44 16.72 5.98
N ILE A 12 6.32 15.81 6.41
CA ILE A 12 7.79 16.01 6.37
C ILE A 12 8.29 16.20 4.93
N GLN A 13 7.67 15.55 3.95
CA GLN A 13 8.01 15.71 2.53
C GLN A 13 7.56 17.04 1.92
N GLY A 14 6.88 17.91 2.69
CA GLY A 14 6.29 19.15 2.18
C GLY A 14 4.93 18.90 1.54
N ALA A 15 3.96 18.47 2.35
CA ALA A 15 2.59 18.14 1.96
C ALA A 15 2.03 19.11 0.88
N PRO A 16 1.67 18.63 -0.32
CA PRO A 16 1.19 19.50 -1.40
C PRO A 16 -0.21 20.10 -1.11
N SER A 17 -0.92 19.58 -0.12
CA SER A 17 -2.15 20.17 0.42
C SER A 17 -2.28 19.85 1.92
N THR A 18 -2.87 20.77 2.68
CA THR A 18 -3.26 20.55 4.08
C THR A 18 -4.78 20.48 4.26
N ASN A 19 -5.54 20.57 3.17
CA ASN A 19 -6.99 20.49 3.22
C ASN A 19 -7.42 19.06 3.57
N PRO A 20 -8.15 18.85 4.68
CA PRO A 20 -8.50 17.50 5.14
C PRO A 20 -9.38 16.75 4.15
N MET A 21 -10.23 17.44 3.37
CA MET A 21 -11.07 16.80 2.37
C MET A 21 -10.26 16.34 1.16
N VAL A 22 -9.25 17.12 0.76
CA VAL A 22 -8.31 16.72 -0.30
C VAL A 22 -7.54 15.47 0.12
N ILE A 23 -7.02 15.46 1.36
CA ILE A 23 -6.30 14.31 1.91
C ILE A 23 -7.22 13.08 1.97
N LEU A 24 -8.46 13.24 2.45
CA LEU A 24 -9.41 12.14 2.55
C LEU A 24 -9.78 11.56 1.18
N ASN A 25 -10.09 12.41 0.21
CA ASN A 25 -10.43 11.97 -1.15
C ASN A 25 -9.25 11.31 -1.86
N ALA A 26 -8.04 11.85 -1.73
CA ALA A 26 -6.84 11.22 -2.26
C ALA A 26 -6.55 9.89 -1.55
N TYR A 27 -6.72 9.82 -0.22
CA TYR A 27 -6.58 8.60 0.55
C TYR A 27 -7.54 7.52 0.06
N ALA A 28 -8.80 7.89 -0.18
CA ALA A 28 -9.81 6.99 -0.70
C ALA A 28 -9.52 6.54 -2.14
N GLN A 29 -8.98 7.45 -2.98
CA GLN A 29 -8.61 7.15 -4.36
C GLN A 29 -7.59 6.01 -4.47
N VAL A 30 -6.56 6.06 -3.63
CA VAL A 30 -5.46 5.08 -3.68
C VAL A 30 -5.70 3.86 -2.81
N PHE A 31 -6.65 3.90 -1.87
CA PHE A 31 -6.82 2.86 -0.86
C PHE A 31 -6.99 1.45 -1.44
N ALA A 32 -7.88 1.29 -2.43
CA ALA A 32 -8.14 -0.02 -3.01
C ALA A 32 -6.90 -0.60 -3.72
N VAL A 33 -6.13 0.26 -4.39
CA VAL A 33 -4.88 -0.14 -5.05
C VAL A 33 -3.82 -0.49 -4.00
N SER A 34 -3.68 0.31 -2.93
CA SER A 34 -2.75 0.02 -1.83
C SER A 34 -3.07 -1.27 -1.07
N VAL A 35 -4.34 -1.62 -0.92
CA VAL A 35 -4.73 -2.95 -0.41
C VAL A 35 -4.22 -4.04 -1.34
N ALA A 36 -4.45 -3.92 -2.65
CA ALA A 36 -4.00 -4.90 -3.63
C ALA A 36 -2.46 -5.01 -3.69
N GLU A 37 -1.75 -3.88 -3.75
CA GLU A 37 -0.29 -3.81 -3.77
C GLU A 37 0.31 -4.53 -2.55
N VAL A 38 -0.18 -4.23 -1.35
CA VAL A 38 0.37 -4.83 -0.12
C VAL A 38 0.08 -6.33 -0.05
N LEU A 39 -1.13 -6.75 -0.40
CA LEU A 39 -1.48 -8.17 -0.39
C LEU A 39 -0.71 -8.96 -1.44
N VAL A 40 -0.56 -8.43 -2.66
CA VAL A 40 0.07 -9.15 -3.77
C VAL A 40 1.59 -9.06 -3.71
N CYS A 41 2.15 -7.86 -3.66
CA CYS A 41 3.61 -7.67 -3.71
C CYS A 41 4.28 -8.14 -2.42
N TRP A 42 3.74 -7.76 -1.26
CA TRP A 42 4.44 -8.00 0.01
C TRP A 42 3.98 -9.27 0.71
N ALA A 43 2.68 -9.44 0.92
CA ALA A 43 2.18 -10.60 1.65
C ALA A 43 2.31 -11.90 0.84
N LEU A 44 1.84 -11.91 -0.41
CA LEU A 44 1.88 -13.10 -1.27
C LEU A 44 3.27 -13.33 -1.86
N LEU A 45 3.74 -12.44 -2.74
CA LEU A 45 5.03 -12.62 -3.42
C LEU A 45 6.19 -12.60 -2.43
N GLY A 46 6.22 -11.63 -1.51
CA GLY A 46 7.22 -11.59 -0.45
C GLY A 46 7.21 -12.87 0.39
N GLY A 47 6.05 -13.36 0.81
CA GLY A 47 5.91 -14.62 1.55
C GLY A 47 6.46 -15.83 0.78
N VAL A 48 6.02 -16.02 -0.47
CA VAL A 48 6.47 -17.13 -1.33
C VAL A 48 7.99 -17.08 -1.56
N LEU A 49 8.52 -15.90 -1.88
CA LEU A 49 9.94 -15.72 -2.18
C LEU A 49 10.82 -15.89 -0.94
N THR A 50 10.33 -15.52 0.26
CA THR A 50 11.09 -15.80 1.48
C THR A 50 11.26 -17.30 1.72
N GLY A 51 10.26 -18.13 1.36
CA GLY A 51 10.38 -19.58 1.40
C GLY A 51 11.31 -20.17 0.33
N ALA A 52 11.39 -19.52 -0.84
CA ALA A 52 12.24 -19.95 -1.94
C ALA A 52 13.72 -19.59 -1.75
N PHE A 53 14.03 -18.45 -1.12
CA PHE A 53 15.38 -17.92 -0.97
C PHE A 53 16.10 -18.38 0.31
N GLY A 54 16.21 -19.70 0.58
CA GLY A 54 17.05 -20.24 1.69
C GLY A 54 18.49 -19.68 1.68
N SER A 55 19.38 -19.79 2.66
CA SER A 55 19.51 -20.47 3.96
C SER A 55 19.66 -19.48 5.14
N SER A 56 19.68 -18.17 4.84
CA SER A 56 19.76 -17.09 5.82
C SER A 56 18.47 -16.26 5.80
N ARG A 57 17.90 -16.01 6.98
CA ARG A 57 16.71 -15.17 7.14
C ARG A 57 16.88 -13.80 6.48
N TRP A 58 18.07 -13.21 6.59
CA TRP A 58 18.35 -11.89 6.03
C TRP A 58 18.50 -11.92 4.51
N ALA A 59 19.19 -12.92 3.97
CA ALA A 59 19.31 -13.08 2.51
C ALA A 59 17.94 -13.31 1.86
N SER A 60 17.12 -14.16 2.49
CA SER A 60 15.75 -14.47 2.09
C SER A 60 14.86 -13.22 2.04
N VAL A 61 14.81 -12.46 3.14
CA VAL A 61 14.00 -11.23 3.24
C VAL A 61 14.48 -10.17 2.26
N THR A 62 15.79 -9.97 2.13
CA THR A 62 16.34 -8.98 1.19
C THR A 62 16.02 -9.37 -0.26
N GLY A 63 16.23 -10.63 -0.65
CA GLY A 63 15.90 -11.12 -1.99
C GLY A 63 14.41 -10.97 -2.30
N ALA A 64 13.54 -11.35 -1.36
CA ALA A 64 12.11 -11.20 -1.50
C ALA A 64 11.69 -9.72 -1.63
N ALA A 65 12.24 -8.83 -0.81
CA ALA A 65 11.98 -7.40 -0.85
C ALA A 65 12.39 -6.79 -2.20
N LEU A 66 13.59 -7.13 -2.70
CA LEU A 66 14.09 -6.63 -3.99
C LEU A 66 13.17 -7.05 -5.14
N VAL A 67 12.87 -8.35 -5.25
CA VAL A 67 12.04 -8.88 -6.35
C VAL A 67 10.62 -8.34 -6.29
N ALA A 68 10.00 -8.35 -5.11
CA ALA A 68 8.66 -7.81 -4.95
C ALA A 68 8.60 -6.31 -5.24
N SER A 69 9.65 -5.54 -4.90
CA SER A 69 9.72 -4.10 -5.20
C SER A 69 9.94 -3.81 -6.68
N LEU A 70 10.72 -4.65 -7.36
CA LEU A 70 10.88 -4.56 -8.80
C LEU A 70 9.56 -4.86 -9.52
N LEU A 71 8.84 -5.92 -9.10
CA LEU A 71 7.52 -6.23 -9.65
C LEU A 71 6.49 -5.14 -9.35
N PHE A 72 6.54 -4.57 -8.13
CA PHE A 72 5.78 -3.38 -7.75
C PHE A 72 6.09 -2.19 -8.69
N GLY A 73 7.34 -1.93 -9.02
CA GLY A 73 7.68 -0.89 -9.99
C GLY A 73 7.14 -1.20 -11.38
N ILE A 74 7.42 -2.39 -11.91
CA ILE A 74 7.08 -2.78 -13.29
C ILE A 74 5.57 -2.73 -13.54
N TYR A 75 4.73 -3.16 -12.59
CA TYR A 75 3.28 -3.16 -12.81
C TYR A 75 2.70 -1.75 -13.01
N HIS A 76 3.39 -0.69 -12.56
CA HIS A 76 2.96 0.69 -12.78
C HIS A 76 3.05 1.15 -14.23
N PHE A 77 3.78 0.45 -15.11
CA PHE A 77 3.66 0.70 -16.55
C PHE A 77 2.24 0.47 -17.09
N ALA A 78 1.43 -0.35 -16.40
CA ALA A 78 0.03 -0.57 -16.74
C ALA A 78 -0.91 0.56 -16.27
N HIS A 79 -0.40 1.58 -15.56
CA HIS A 79 -1.20 2.71 -15.10
C HIS A 79 -1.24 3.84 -16.13
N SER A 80 -2.07 4.85 -15.87
CA SER A 80 -2.08 6.09 -16.64
C SER A 80 -0.95 7.04 -16.19
N PRO A 81 -0.56 8.03 -17.02
CA PRO A 81 0.36 9.08 -16.61
C PRO A 81 -0.11 9.80 -15.34
N PRO A 82 0.81 10.22 -14.44
CA PRO A 82 2.28 10.16 -14.58
C PRO A 82 2.91 8.82 -14.15
N PHE A 83 2.12 7.86 -13.65
CA PHE A 83 2.59 6.65 -12.98
C PHE A 83 3.31 5.65 -13.90
N ASN A 84 3.05 5.71 -15.21
CA ASN A 84 3.65 4.82 -16.20
C ASN A 84 4.95 5.33 -16.85
N SER A 85 5.46 6.49 -16.43
CA SER A 85 6.73 6.99 -16.94
C SER A 85 7.92 6.24 -16.32
N ILE A 86 9.01 6.09 -17.07
CA ILE A 86 10.21 5.35 -16.60
C ILE A 86 10.73 5.94 -15.28
N GLY A 87 10.85 7.28 -15.20
CA GLY A 87 11.31 7.96 -13.99
C GLY A 87 10.42 7.68 -12.79
N MET A 88 9.10 7.67 -12.99
CA MET A 88 8.14 7.35 -11.93
C MET A 88 8.21 5.88 -11.53
N VAL A 89 8.35 4.94 -12.47
CA VAL A 89 8.51 3.50 -12.17
C VAL A 89 9.78 3.24 -11.34
N VAL A 90 10.89 3.92 -11.64
CA VAL A 90 12.12 3.82 -10.84
C VAL A 90 11.89 4.37 -9.42
N LEU A 91 11.26 5.53 -9.30
CA LEU A 91 10.89 6.12 -8.00
C LEU A 91 9.97 5.18 -7.20
N LEU A 92 8.95 4.62 -7.85
CA LEU A 92 8.00 3.69 -7.24
C LEU A 92 8.69 2.39 -6.83
N THR A 93 9.66 1.89 -7.59
CA THR A 93 10.49 0.75 -7.16
C THR A 93 11.20 1.07 -5.84
N ALA A 94 11.76 2.27 -5.69
CA ALA A 94 12.40 2.71 -4.44
C ALA A 94 11.39 2.86 -3.28
N ILE A 95 10.19 3.39 -3.55
CA ILE A 95 9.08 3.43 -2.59
C ILE A 95 8.64 2.00 -2.20
N GLY A 96 8.67 1.07 -3.15
CA GLY A 96 8.43 -0.34 -2.92
C GLY A 96 9.46 -0.95 -1.96
N LEU A 97 10.74 -0.60 -2.11
CA LEU A 97 11.78 -1.02 -1.16
C LEU A 97 11.53 -0.47 0.25
N LEU A 98 11.14 0.80 0.36
CA LEU A 98 10.79 1.40 1.65
C LEU A 98 9.57 0.68 2.30
N THR A 99 8.53 0.43 1.51
CA THR A 99 7.30 -0.21 1.98
C THR A 99 7.54 -1.68 2.34
N SER A 100 8.34 -2.41 1.56
CA SER A 100 8.71 -3.79 1.87
C SER A 100 9.54 -3.91 3.14
N ALA A 101 10.50 -2.98 3.36
CA ALA A 101 11.23 -2.91 4.61
C ALA A 101 10.28 -2.69 5.81
N PHE A 102 9.30 -1.79 5.67
CA PHE A 102 8.26 -1.58 6.68
C PHE A 102 7.43 -2.86 6.91
N PHE A 103 7.01 -3.54 5.84
CA PHE A 103 6.22 -4.78 5.91
C PHE A 103 6.98 -5.90 6.62
N PHE A 104 8.22 -6.21 6.22
CA PHE A 104 8.98 -7.31 6.80
C PHE A 104 9.39 -7.06 8.25
N THR A 105 9.52 -5.79 8.64
CA THR A 105 9.81 -5.37 10.02
C THR A 105 8.56 -5.45 10.90
N SER A 106 7.45 -4.85 10.45
CA SER A 106 6.21 -4.80 11.24
C SER A 106 5.42 -6.10 11.23
N ARG A 107 5.49 -6.85 10.12
CA ARG A 107 4.67 -8.03 9.82
C ARG A 107 3.18 -7.80 9.99
N ASP A 108 2.74 -6.56 9.74
CA ASP A 108 1.35 -6.13 9.90
C ASP A 108 0.83 -5.60 8.56
N ILE A 109 -0.14 -6.32 7.99
CA ILE A 109 -0.77 -5.98 6.71
C ILE A 109 -1.52 -4.66 6.81
N TYR A 110 -2.33 -4.43 7.85
CA TYR A 110 -3.14 -3.23 7.98
C TYR A 110 -2.26 -1.99 8.20
N ALA A 111 -1.22 -2.11 9.02
CA ALA A 111 -0.27 -1.03 9.21
C ALA A 111 0.50 -0.72 7.92
N THR A 112 0.90 -1.75 7.17
CA THR A 112 1.59 -1.57 5.89
C THR A 112 0.69 -0.91 4.85
N ILE A 113 -0.57 -1.31 4.75
CA ILE A 113 -1.56 -0.68 3.86
C ILE A 113 -1.70 0.80 4.21
N ALA A 114 -1.92 1.13 5.48
CA ALA A 114 -2.06 2.52 5.89
C ALA A 114 -0.80 3.35 5.60
N PHE A 115 0.39 2.80 5.89
CA PHE A 115 1.67 3.45 5.63
C PHE A 115 1.87 3.71 4.14
N HIS A 116 1.71 2.67 3.32
CA HIS A 116 1.86 2.73 1.87
C HIS A 116 0.86 3.69 1.23
N ASN A 117 -0.39 3.65 1.68
CA ASN A 117 -1.45 4.50 1.16
C ASN A 117 -1.12 5.98 1.34
N PHE A 118 -0.53 6.40 2.46
CA PHE A 118 -0.10 7.79 2.63
C PHE A 118 1.04 8.22 1.69
N LEU A 119 1.92 7.29 1.30
CA LEU A 119 2.91 7.56 0.23
C LEU A 119 2.20 7.75 -1.11
N GLY A 120 1.18 6.93 -1.41
CA GLY A 120 0.30 7.10 -2.56
C GLY A 120 -0.47 8.43 -2.56
N VAL A 121 -0.99 8.84 -1.39
CA VAL A 121 -1.65 10.15 -1.21
C VAL A 121 -0.71 11.28 -1.58
N TYR A 122 0.55 11.24 -1.14
CA TYR A 122 1.53 12.26 -1.53
C TYR A 122 1.65 12.36 -3.06
N GLY A 123 1.85 11.24 -3.75
CA GLY A 123 1.97 11.21 -5.21
C GLY A 123 0.73 11.73 -5.93
N VAL A 124 -0.47 11.33 -5.49
CA VAL A 124 -1.74 11.79 -6.08
C VAL A 124 -1.96 13.28 -5.85
N VAL A 125 -1.80 13.77 -4.61
CA VAL A 125 -2.01 15.19 -4.32
C VAL A 125 -0.98 16.05 -5.05
N GLN A 126 0.28 15.59 -5.16
CA GLN A 126 1.30 16.27 -5.94
C GLN A 126 0.92 16.35 -7.43
N ALA A 127 0.43 15.27 -8.03
CA ALA A 127 -0.01 15.25 -9.43
C ALA A 127 -1.24 16.15 -9.67
N LEU A 128 -2.19 16.17 -8.73
CA LEU A 128 -3.34 17.08 -8.78
C LEU A 128 -2.90 18.54 -8.65
N ALA A 129 -1.94 18.85 -7.78
CA ALA A 129 -1.39 20.18 -7.62
C ALA A 129 -0.69 20.65 -8.91
N ALA A 130 0.14 19.80 -9.50
CA ALA A 130 0.87 20.10 -10.73
C ALA A 130 -0.05 20.34 -11.95
N THR A 131 -1.31 19.90 -11.88
CA THR A 131 -2.30 20.05 -12.95
C THR A 131 -3.46 20.98 -12.59
N ASP A 132 -3.35 21.72 -11.48
CA ASP A 132 -4.36 22.65 -10.95
C ASP A 132 -5.75 22.00 -10.73
N LYS A 133 -5.78 20.73 -10.31
CA LYS A 133 -7.01 19.94 -10.09
C LYS A 133 -7.37 19.72 -8.62
N LEU A 134 -6.63 20.31 -7.69
CA LEU A 134 -6.90 20.19 -6.25
C LEU A 134 -8.29 20.68 -5.87
N GLY A 135 -8.81 21.72 -6.56
CA GLY A 135 -10.15 22.26 -6.30
C GLY A 135 -11.25 21.21 -6.37
N GLY A 136 -11.14 20.25 -7.30
CA GLY A 136 -12.10 19.14 -7.43
C GLY A 136 -12.12 18.19 -6.24
N PHE A 137 -11.05 18.14 -5.44
CA PHE A 137 -10.91 17.26 -4.27
C PHE A 137 -11.30 17.94 -2.96
N THR A 138 -11.77 19.19 -2.99
CA THR A 138 -12.18 19.94 -1.78
C THR A 138 -13.58 19.58 -1.28
N VAL A 139 -14.35 18.83 -2.06
CA VAL A 139 -15.69 18.31 -1.70
C VAL A 139 -15.69 16.79 -1.72
N PRO A 140 -16.57 16.11 -0.97
CA PRO A 140 -16.58 14.64 -0.91
C PRO A 140 -16.73 14.00 -2.29
N GLN A 141 -15.80 13.11 -2.63
CA GLN A 141 -15.82 12.32 -3.86
C GLN A 141 -16.46 10.96 -3.59
N ILE A 142 -17.79 10.91 -3.69
CA ILE A 142 -18.58 9.72 -3.33
C ILE A 142 -18.10 8.43 -3.99
N PRO A 143 -17.74 8.38 -5.30
CA PRO A 143 -17.23 7.15 -5.91
C PRO A 143 -15.93 6.65 -5.26
N LEU A 144 -15.02 7.56 -4.90
CA LEU A 144 -13.73 7.20 -4.27
C LEU A 144 -13.96 6.66 -2.85
N LEU A 145 -14.78 7.35 -2.07
CA LEU A 145 -15.14 6.94 -0.72
C LEU A 145 -15.84 5.58 -0.70
N ALA A 146 -16.81 5.37 -1.59
CA ALA A 146 -17.53 4.11 -1.70
C ALA A 146 -16.58 2.95 -2.05
N THR A 147 -15.65 3.18 -3.00
CA THR A 147 -14.66 2.17 -3.40
C THR A 147 -13.69 1.84 -2.27
N ALA A 148 -13.24 2.84 -1.52
CA ALA A 148 -12.37 2.64 -0.35
C ALA A 148 -13.07 1.82 0.75
N VAL A 149 -14.33 2.16 1.06
CA VAL A 149 -15.14 1.41 2.04
C VAL A 149 -15.37 -0.03 1.57
N ALA A 150 -15.74 -0.22 0.30
CA ALA A 150 -15.92 -1.57 -0.25
C ALA A 150 -14.63 -2.40 -0.16
N SER A 151 -13.49 -1.82 -0.52
CA SER A 151 -12.18 -2.47 -0.40
C SER A 151 -11.85 -2.84 1.05
N LEU A 152 -12.13 -1.94 2.01
CA LEU A 152 -11.92 -2.21 3.44
C LEU A 152 -12.81 -3.35 3.94
N VAL A 153 -14.09 -3.37 3.55
CA VAL A 153 -15.03 -4.44 3.91
C VAL A 153 -14.56 -5.77 3.34
N VAL A 154 -14.11 -5.82 2.09
CA VAL A 154 -13.57 -7.03 1.46
C VAL A 154 -12.30 -7.50 2.16
N LEU A 155 -11.39 -6.58 2.51
CA LEU A 155 -10.15 -6.90 3.24
C LEU A 155 -10.47 -7.52 4.61
N ILE A 156 -11.29 -6.85 5.41
CA ILE A 156 -11.66 -7.31 6.76
C ILE A 156 -12.43 -8.63 6.68
N GLY A 157 -13.39 -8.73 5.75
CA GLY A 157 -14.16 -9.94 5.52
C GLY A 157 -13.26 -11.13 5.16
N SER A 158 -12.27 -10.91 4.30
CA SER A 158 -11.30 -11.95 3.90
C SER A 158 -10.41 -12.37 5.08
N ASP A 159 -9.86 -11.42 5.82
CA ASP A 159 -9.02 -11.70 7.00
C ASP A 159 -9.79 -12.50 8.06
N VAL A 160 -10.99 -12.05 8.42
CA VAL A 160 -11.79 -12.68 9.49
C VAL A 160 -12.34 -14.04 9.05
N LEU A 161 -12.95 -14.12 7.87
CA LEU A 161 -13.71 -15.30 7.46
C LEU A 161 -12.86 -16.39 6.81
N ILE A 162 -11.80 -16.01 6.09
CA ILE A 162 -10.97 -16.94 5.32
C ILE A 162 -9.66 -17.25 6.05
N VAL A 163 -8.98 -16.22 6.57
CA VAL A 163 -7.64 -16.42 7.16
C VAL A 163 -7.74 -16.89 8.61
N ARG A 164 -8.46 -16.16 9.47
CA ARG A 164 -8.46 -16.41 10.93
C ARG A 164 -9.42 -17.51 11.37
N ARG A 165 -10.60 -17.62 10.75
CA ARG A 165 -11.63 -18.59 11.17
C ARG A 165 -11.16 -20.05 11.15
N PRO A 166 -10.49 -20.56 10.09
CA PRO A 166 -10.00 -21.93 10.08
C PRO A 166 -8.94 -22.21 11.15
N GLN A 167 -8.07 -21.24 11.43
CA GLN A 167 -7.02 -21.35 12.45
C GLN A 167 -7.62 -21.54 13.85
N LEU A 168 -8.68 -20.80 14.17
CA LEU A 168 -9.40 -20.94 15.44
C LEU A 168 -10.11 -22.29 15.57
N GLN A 169 -10.70 -22.80 14.48
CA GLN A 169 -11.34 -24.12 14.47
C GLN A 169 -10.31 -25.24 14.69
N GLN A 170 -9.16 -25.18 14.03
CA GLN A 170 -8.06 -26.13 14.22
C GLN A 170 -7.52 -26.11 15.65
N ALA A 171 -7.37 -24.94 16.27
CA ALA A 171 -6.94 -24.82 17.66
C ALA A 171 -7.97 -25.39 18.67
N GLY A 172 -9.25 -25.37 18.33
CA GLY A 172 -10.33 -25.94 19.16
C GLY A 172 -10.44 -27.47 19.09
N THR A 173 -10.02 -28.10 17.99
CA THR A 173 -10.08 -29.55 17.77
C THR A 173 -8.91 -30.34 18.38
N VAL A 174 -7.87 -29.66 18.90
CA VAL A 174 -6.70 -30.30 19.55
C VAL A 174 -6.89 -30.36 21.08
N ARG A 175 -8.12 -30.57 21.55
CA ARG A 175 -8.43 -30.73 22.99
C ARG A 175 -9.11 -32.06 23.26
#